data_AF-A0A968UBT5-F1
#
_entry.id   AF-A0A968UBT5-F1
#
_cell.length_a   1.000
_cell.length_b   1.000
_cell.length_c   1.000
_cell.angle_alpha   90.00
_cell.angle_beta   90.00
_cell.angle_gamma   90.00
#
_symmetry.space_group_name_H-M   'P 1'
#
loop_
_entity.id
_entity.type
_entity.pdbx_description
1 polymer ?
#
loop_
_entity_poly.entity_id
_entity_poly.type
_entity_poly.pdbx_seq_one_letter_code
_entity_poly.pdbx_strand_id
1 'polypeptide(L)' 'MRIPKARHSDPVISNLINRYGLKVTILGAFLGANGQEDGWFDLAISGQAATVHEALLDLVEIDADLWFNTEASDGY' A
#
# COMPACT_ATOMS: atom_id res chain seq x y z
N MET A 1 -2.56 1.42 -5.43
CA MET A 1 -2.78 2.19 -4.18
C MET A 1 -2.39 3.63 -4.40
N ARG A 2 -3.13 4.59 -3.83
CA ARG A 2 -2.78 6.01 -3.80
C ARG A 2 -2.61 6.45 -2.36
N ILE A 3 -1.48 7.09 -2.05
CA ILE A 3 -1.21 7.74 -0.77
C ILE A 3 -1.39 9.25 -0.95
N PRO A 4 -2.28 9.90 -0.18
CA PRO A 4 -2.45 11.34 -0.24
C PRO A 4 -1.17 12.10 0.09
N LYS A 5 -0.93 13.23 -0.59
CA LYS A 5 0.23 14.09 -0.32
C LYS A 5 0.34 14.57 1.11
N ALA A 6 -0.79 14.70 1.80
CA ALA A 6 -0.84 15.08 3.22
C ALA A 6 -0.17 14.05 4.14
N ARG A 7 0.03 12.81 3.65
CA ARG A 7 0.65 11.69 4.36
C ARG A 7 2.09 11.44 3.92
N HIS A 8 2.71 12.31 3.13
CA HIS A 8 4.10 12.13 2.68
C HIS A 8 5.14 12.12 3.81
N SER A 9 4.84 12.77 4.94
CA SER A 9 5.67 12.70 6.15
C SER A 9 5.57 11.36 6.86
N ASP A 10 4.53 10.58 6.59
CA ASP A 10 4.21 9.38 7.31
C ASP A 10 4.93 8.20 6.63
N PRO A 11 5.57 7.30 7.40
CA PRO A 11 6.30 6.18 6.83
C PRO A 11 5.34 5.03 6.46
N VAL A 12 4.35 5.30 5.60
CA VAL A 12 3.21 4.41 5.31
C VAL A 12 3.67 3.01 4.92
N ILE A 13 4.53 2.88 3.90
CA ILE A 13 5.02 1.57 3.44
C ILE A 13 5.88 0.88 4.50
N SER A 14 6.72 1.63 5.23
CA SER A 14 7.52 1.07 6.31
C SER A 14 6.67 0.58 7.48
N ASN A 15 5.54 1.22 7.76
CA ASN A 15 4.58 0.75 8.77
C ASN A 15 3.92 -0.57 8.36
N LEU A 16 3.60 -0.77 7.08
CA LEU A 16 3.13 -2.08 6.57
C LEU A 16 4.11 -3.20 6.91
N ILE A 17 5.41 -2.93 6.78
CA ILE A 17 6.45 -3.92 7.08
C ILE A 17 6.63 -4.09 8.60
N ASN A 18 6.86 -2.99 9.33
CA ASN A 18 7.31 -3.06 10.71
C ASN A 18 6.17 -3.29 11.73
N ARG A 19 4.98 -2.76 11.48
CA ARG A 19 3.83 -2.91 12.39
C ARG A 19 3.05 -4.19 12.12
N TYR A 20 2.86 -4.52 10.85
CA TYR A 20 2.02 -5.65 10.42
C TYR A 20 2.82 -6.90 10.02
N GLY A 21 4.15 -6.81 9.98
CA GLY A 21 5.01 -7.92 9.56
C GLY A 21 4.82 -8.31 8.09
N LEU A 22 4.35 -7.40 7.25
CA LEU A 22 4.05 -7.70 5.85
C LEU A 22 5.31 -7.64 4.99
N LYS A 23 5.38 -8.54 4.01
CA LYS A 23 6.31 -8.39 2.90
C LYS A 23 5.66 -7.50 1.85
N VAL A 24 6.34 -6.40 1.52
CA VAL A 24 5.88 -5.44 0.51
C VAL A 24 6.92 -5.36 -0.61
N THR A 25 6.49 -5.63 -1.83
CA THR A 25 7.29 -5.41 -3.04
C THR A 25 6.67 -4.26 -3.83
N ILE A 26 7.48 -3.27 -4.18
CA ILE A 26 7.06 -2.16 -5.05
C ILE A 26 7.27 -2.60 -6.49
N LEU A 27 6.17 -2.77 -7.23
CA LEU A 27 6.18 -3.15 -8.66
C LEU A 27 6.31 -1.91 -9.55
N GLY A 28 5.76 -0.79 -9.10
CA GLY A 28 5.84 0.49 -9.77
C GLY A 28 5.42 1.62 -8.85
N ALA A 29 5.89 2.83 -9.15
CA ALA A 29 5.49 4.03 -8.44
C ALA A 29 5.45 5.23 -9.38
N PHE A 30 4.48 6.10 -9.16
CA PHE A 30 4.42 7.43 -9.78
C PHE A 30 4.30 8.47 -8.66
N LEU A 31 5.34 9.29 -8.53
CA LEU A 31 5.43 10.34 -7.52
C LEU A 31 5.50 11.67 -8.23
N GLY A 32 4.55 12.56 -7.94
CA GLY A 32 4.55 13.91 -8.50
C GLY A 32 5.79 14.71 -8.13
N ALA A 33 6.11 15.72 -8.93
CA ALA A 33 7.28 16.56 -8.72
C ALA A 33 7.27 17.20 -7.31
N ASN A 34 8.39 17.08 -6.60
CA ASN A 34 8.60 17.65 -5.26
C ASN A 34 7.55 17.25 -4.20
N GLY A 35 6.89 16.10 -4.36
CA GLY A 35 5.91 15.59 -3.39
C GLY A 35 4.68 16.48 -3.21
N GLN A 36 4.35 17.30 -4.21
CA GLN A 36 3.21 18.23 -4.17
C GLN A 36 1.88 17.58 -4.61
N GLU A 37 1.96 16.38 -5.17
CA GLU A 37 0.84 15.57 -5.64
C GLU A 37 0.83 14.26 -4.88
N ASP A 38 -0.26 13.51 -4.99
CA ASP A 38 -0.36 12.20 -4.35
C ASP A 38 0.63 11.20 -4.95
N GLY A 39 1.02 10.22 -4.15
CA GLY A 39 1.86 9.12 -4.59
C GLY A 39 1.02 7.92 -5.02
N TRP A 40 1.27 7.41 -6.22
CA TRP A 40 0.64 6.20 -6.74
C TRP A 40 1.64 5.05 -6.67
N PHE A 41 1.20 3.92 -6.15
CA PHE A 41 2.01 2.73 -5.95
C PHE A 41 1.28 1.51 -6.44
N ASP A 42 1.99 0.71 -7.22
CA ASP A 42 1.63 -0.68 -7.49
C ASP A 42 2.45 -1.57 -6.56
N LEU A 43 1.75 -2.33 -5.71
CA LEU A 43 2.34 -3.10 -4.62
C LEU A 43 1.88 -4.55 -4.68
N ALA A 44 2.83 -5.49 -4.58
CA ALA A 44 2.54 -6.85 -4.17
C ALA A 44 2.75 -6.96 -2.66
N ILE A 45 1.69 -7.27 -1.92
CA ILE A 45 1.68 -7.40 -0.46
C ILE A 45 1.40 -8.85 -0.11
N SER A 46 2.22 -9.44 0.75
CA SER A 46 1.99 -10.79 1.27
C SER A 46 2.29 -10.90 2.76
N GLY A 47 1.55 -11.77 3.44
CA GLY A 47 1.59 -11.94 4.88
C GLY A 47 0.45 -12.83 5.36
N GLN A 48 0.22 -12.89 6.67
CA GLN A 48 -0.92 -13.59 7.22
C GLN A 48 -2.21 -12.84 6.85
N ALA A 49 -3.28 -13.56 6.49
CA ALA A 49 -4.54 -12.94 6.06
C ALA A 49 -5.10 -11.94 7.09
N ALA A 50 -4.98 -12.24 8.39
CA ALA A 50 -5.40 -11.34 9.46
C ALA A 50 -4.60 -10.02 9.47
N THR A 51 -3.26 -10.08 9.39
CA THR A 51 -2.43 -8.87 9.41
C THR A 51 -2.52 -8.06 8.13
N VAL A 52 -2.74 -8.73 6.98
CA VAL A 52 -3.09 -8.05 5.73
C VAL A 52 -4.42 -7.31 5.89
N HIS A 53 -5.44 -7.94 6.46
CA HIS A 53 -6.73 -7.30 6.68
C HIS A 53 -6.63 -6.08 7.61
N GLU A 54 -5.94 -6.21 8.75
CA GLU A 54 -5.70 -5.09 9.67
C GLU A 54 -4.96 -3.93 8.99
N ALA A 55 -3.91 -4.23 8.22
CA ALA A 55 -3.16 -3.20 7.49
C ALA A 55 -4.02 -2.46 6.45
N LEU A 56 -4.96 -3.16 5.78
CA LEU A 56 -5.87 -2.52 4.83
C LEU A 56 -6.85 -1.57 5.52
N LEU A 57 -7.30 -1.89 6.74
CA LEU A 57 -8.14 -0.98 7.53
C LEU A 57 -7.38 0.30 7.89
N ASP A 58 -6.14 0.16 8.38
CA ASP A 58 -5.27 1.30 8.68
C ASP A 58 -5.01 2.20 7.47
N LEU A 59 -4.83 1.60 6.29
CA LEU A 59 -4.65 2.35 5.05
C LEU A 59 -5.89 3.20 4.70
N VAL A 60 -7.09 2.67 4.95
CA VAL A 60 -8.34 3.43 4.76
C VAL A 60 -8.44 4.58 5.77
N GLU A 61 -8.01 4.39 7.02
CA GLU A 61 -8.03 5.45 8.06
C GLU A 61 -7.11 6.65 7.74
N ILE A 62 -6.07 6.44 6.93
CA ILE A 62 -5.16 7.52 6.49
C ILE A 62 -5.57 8.15 5.15
N ASP A 63 -6.78 7.86 4.67
CA ASP A 63 -7.35 8.28 3.37
C ASP A 63 -6.60 7.72 2.15
N ALA A 64 -5.96 6.55 2.26
CA ALA A 64 -5.38 5.88 1.10
C ALA A 64 -6.47 5.21 0.25
N ASP A 65 -6.38 5.38 -1.07
CA ASP A 65 -7.26 4.68 -2.00
C ASP A 65 -6.64 3.35 -2.41
N LEU A 66 -7.42 2.27 -2.30
CA LEU A 66 -7.00 0.89 -2.55
C LEU A 66 -7.71 0.33 -3.76
N TRP A 67 -6.93 -0.24 -4.69
CA TRP A 67 -7.42 -1.02 -5.81
C TRP A 67 -6.78 -2.39 -5.73
N PHE A 68 -7.59 -3.43 -5.80
CA PHE A 68 -7.13 -4.81 -5.72
C PHE A 68 -7.15 -5.42 -7.11
N ASN A 69 -5.97 -5.78 -7.62
CA ASN A 69 -5.90 -6.63 -8.79
C ASN A 69 -6.03 -8.08 -8.31
N THR A 70 -7.23 -8.65 -8.48
CA THR A 70 -7.45 -10.06 -8.17
C THR A 70 -7.13 -10.85 -9.43
N GLU A 71 -5.86 -10.87 -9.82
CA GLU A 71 -5.35 -12.00 -10.61
C GLU A 71 -5.29 -13.18 -9.65
N ALA A 72 -6.46 -13.75 -9.34
CA ALA A 72 -6.51 -15.11 -8.89
C ALA A 72 -5.78 -15.90 -9.98
N SER A 73 -4.62 -16.46 -9.62
CA SER A 73 -4.00 -17.52 -10.41
C SER A 73 -4.99 -18.67 -10.41
N ASP A 74 -5.96 -18.63 -11.32
CA ASP A 74 -6.66 -19.82 -11.80
C ASP A 74 -5.63 -20.58 -12.63
N GLY A 75 -4.71 -21.24 -11.92
CA GLY A 75 -3.79 -22.19 -12.50
C GLY A 75 -4.59 -23.31 -13.12
N TYR A 76 -4.56 -23.39 -14.45
CA TYR A 76 -4.81 -24.59 -15.23
C TYR A 76 -3.48 -25.12 -15.76
#